data_AF-A0A917NHR0-F1
#
_entry.id   AF-A0A917NHR0-F1
#
_cell.length_a   1.000
_cell.length_b   1.000
_cell.length_c   1.000
_cell.angle_alpha   90.00
_cell.angle_beta   90.00
_cell.angle_gamma   90.00
#
_symmetry.space_group_name_H-M   'P 1'
#
loop_
_entity.id
_entity.type
_entity.pdbx_description
1 polymer ?
#
loop_
_entity_poly.entity_id
_entity_poly.type
_entity_poly.pdbx_seq_one_letter_code
_entity_poly.pdbx_strand_id
1 'polypeptide(L)'
;MEIKIPGLARNTPVVSRLEKIGDVIDELDRALDEVEFLEDDIVDKRAFQTAQDLAGKARAALTGVRDGIGKKGGPSVAKGYKK
;
A
#
# COMPACT_ATOMS: atom_id res chain seq x y z
N MET A 1 -6.30 39.69 -22.66
CA MET A 1 -6.76 38.89 -21.49
C MET A 1 -6.12 37.52 -21.61
N GLU A 2 -5.14 37.22 -20.78
CA GLU A 2 -4.51 35.90 -20.76
C GLU A 2 -5.42 34.90 -20.07
N ILE A 3 -5.81 33.87 -20.80
CA ILE A 3 -6.59 32.74 -20.29
C ILE A 3 -5.61 31.81 -19.59
N LYS A 4 -5.59 31.84 -18.25
CA LYS A 4 -4.88 30.86 -17.42
C LYS A 4 -5.64 29.54 -17.45
N ILE A 5 -5.15 28.58 -18.21
CA ILE A 5 -5.61 27.18 -18.14
C ILE A 5 -5.08 26.60 -16.81
N PRO A 6 -5.95 26.22 -15.85
CA PRO A 6 -5.52 25.65 -14.58
C PRO A 6 -5.23 24.16 -14.80
N GLY A 7 -4.09 23.87 -15.42
CA GLY A 7 -3.55 22.54 -15.62
C GLY A 7 -2.14 22.48 -15.03
N LEU A 8 -2.02 21.73 -13.94
CA LEU A 8 -0.86 21.04 -13.37
C LEU A 8 -0.89 21.21 -11.86
N ALA A 9 -1.58 20.29 -11.19
CA ALA A 9 -1.29 20.00 -9.80
C ALA A 9 0.21 19.70 -9.71
N ARG A 10 0.97 20.61 -9.10
CA ARG A 10 2.40 20.42 -8.86
C ARG A 10 2.56 19.09 -8.13
N ASN A 11 3.26 18.12 -8.74
CA ASN A 11 3.84 16.98 -8.02
C ASN A 11 4.83 17.54 -7.00
N THR A 12 4.32 17.93 -5.84
CA THR A 12 5.17 18.43 -4.76
C THR A 12 6.03 17.27 -4.25
N PRO A 13 7.22 17.53 -3.68
CA PRO A 13 8.05 16.48 -3.08
C PRO A 13 7.30 15.61 -2.05
N VAL A 14 6.24 16.16 -1.44
CA VAL A 14 5.34 15.43 -0.52
C VAL A 14 4.50 14.38 -1.25
N VAL A 15 3.90 14.72 -2.40
CA VAL A 15 3.12 13.78 -3.23
C VAL A 15 3.99 12.61 -3.70
N SER A 16 5.20 12.89 -4.21
CA SER A 16 6.13 11.84 -4.65
C SER A 16 6.60 10.93 -3.51
N ARG A 17 6.75 11.46 -2.29
CA ARG A 17 7.05 10.65 -1.10
C ARG A 17 5.89 9.73 -0.73
N LEU A 18 4.65 10.24 -0.81
CA LEU A 18 3.46 9.43 -0.54
C LEU A 18 3.32 8.29 -1.56
N GLU A 19 3.49 8.56 -2.85
CA GLU A 19 3.50 7.54 -3.91
C GLU A 19 4.51 6.42 -3.62
N LYS A 20 5.76 6.78 -3.30
CA LYS A 20 6.79 5.79 -2.94
C LYS A 20 6.43 4.95 -1.71
N ILE A 21 5.80 5.56 -0.70
CA ILE A 21 5.30 4.81 0.46
C ILE A 21 4.20 3.84 0.02
N GLY A 22 3.35 4.23 -0.93
CA GLY A 22 2.37 3.34 -1.55
C GLY A 22 3.00 2.15 -2.25
N ASP A 23 4.01 2.38 -3.08
CA ASP A 23 4.70 1.32 -3.80
C ASP A 23 5.31 0.29 -2.85
N VAL A 24 5.94 0.77 -1.76
CA VAL A 24 6.52 -0.11 -0.71
C VAL A 24 5.43 -0.89 0.03
N ILE A 25 4.26 -0.27 0.29
CA ILE A 25 3.12 -0.95 0.91
C ILE A 25 2.61 -2.08 0.01
N ASP A 26 2.50 -1.83 -1.29
CA ASP A 26 2.03 -2.81 -2.27
C ASP A 26 3.05 -3.95 -2.47
N GLU A 27 4.34 -3.64 -2.41
CA GLU A 27 5.40 -4.65 -2.44
C GLU A 27 5.35 -5.55 -1.19
N LEU A 28 5.20 -4.96 0.00
CA LEU A 28 5.03 -5.71 1.24
C LEU A 28 3.77 -6.57 1.22
N ASP A 29 2.67 -6.07 0.69
CA ASP A 29 1.42 -6.83 0.61
C ASP A 29 1.53 -8.07 -0.28
N ARG A 30 2.28 -7.97 -1.40
CA ARG A 30 2.60 -9.13 -2.26
C ARG A 30 3.54 -10.11 -1.58
N ALA A 31 4.54 -9.63 -0.84
CA ALA A 31 5.43 -10.51 -0.10
C ALA A 31 4.68 -11.31 0.98
N LEU A 32 3.56 -10.79 1.50
CA LEU A 32 2.69 -11.52 2.42
C LEU A 32 1.91 -12.66 1.75
N ASP A 33 1.70 -12.64 0.42
CA ASP A 33 1.10 -13.77 -0.30
C ASP A 33 2.00 -15.01 -0.25
N GLU A 34 3.32 -14.83 -0.15
CA GLU A 34 4.27 -15.94 -0.04
C GLU A 34 4.06 -16.77 1.24
N VAL A 35 3.47 -16.17 2.28
CA VAL A 35 3.16 -16.86 3.55
C VAL A 35 2.11 -17.96 3.35
N GLU A 36 1.22 -17.83 2.37
CA GLU A 36 0.22 -18.88 2.06
C GLU A 36 0.87 -20.15 1.51
N PHE A 37 2.08 -20.04 0.94
CA PHE A 37 2.82 -21.16 0.34
C PHE A 37 3.87 -21.77 1.29
N LEU A 38 4.02 -21.24 2.50
CA LEU A 38 4.93 -21.80 3.51
C LEU A 38 4.42 -23.09 4.15
N GLU A 39 3.26 -23.63 3.74
CA GLU A 39 2.73 -24.89 4.28
C GLU A 39 3.69 -26.06 4.04
N ASP A 40 4.42 -26.05 2.92
CA ASP A 40 5.42 -27.06 2.59
C ASP A 40 6.73 -26.90 3.39
N ASP A 41 7.02 -25.69 3.89
CA ASP A 41 8.25 -25.37 4.64
C ASP A 41 8.04 -25.42 6.17
N ILE A 42 6.82 -25.17 6.64
CA ILE A 42 6.45 -25.16 8.06
C ILE A 42 5.68 -26.43 8.41
N VAL A 43 6.41 -27.45 8.86
CA VAL A 43 5.85 -28.75 9.28
C VAL A 43 4.93 -28.63 10.52
N ASP A 44 5.11 -27.59 11.33
CA ASP A 44 4.24 -27.30 12.49
C ASP A 44 3.03 -26.44 12.09
N LYS A 45 1.87 -27.08 11.99
CA LYS A 45 0.58 -26.45 11.67
C LYS A 45 0.23 -25.26 12.57
N ARG A 46 0.61 -25.27 13.85
CA ARG A 46 0.32 -24.16 14.77
C ARG A 46 1.21 -22.95 14.46
N ALA A 47 2.47 -23.19 14.12
CA ALA A 47 3.40 -22.14 13.70
C ALA A 47 2.96 -21.55 12.35
N PHE A 48 2.53 -22.38 11.41
CA PHE A 48 1.98 -21.94 10.13
C PHE A 48 0.73 -21.07 10.30
N GLN A 49 -0.25 -21.52 11.09
CA GLN A 49 -1.44 -20.72 11.39
C GLN A 49 -1.10 -19.37 12.03
N THR A 50 -0.10 -19.35 12.93
CA THR A 50 0.37 -18.11 13.57
C THR A 50 1.00 -17.17 12.55
N ALA A 51 1.77 -17.69 11.59
CA ALA A 51 2.36 -16.91 10.51
C ALA A 51 1.27 -16.31 9.60
N GLN A 52 0.25 -17.09 9.23
CA GLN A 52 -0.90 -16.61 8.46
C GLN A 52 -1.67 -15.51 9.21
N ASP A 53 -1.92 -15.68 10.51
CA ASP A 53 -2.61 -14.68 11.33
C ASP A 53 -1.82 -13.36 11.42
N LEU A 54 -0.49 -13.44 11.54
CA LEU A 54 0.39 -12.28 11.55
C LEU A 54 0.43 -11.60 10.17
N ALA A 55 0.48 -12.37 9.09
CA ALA A 55 0.40 -11.85 7.72
C ALA A 55 -0.92 -11.12 7.48
N GLY A 56 -2.05 -11.70 7.91
CA GLY A 56 -3.37 -11.06 7.82
C GLY A 56 -3.44 -9.74 8.59
N LYS A 57 -2.86 -9.68 9.80
CA LYS A 57 -2.77 -8.43 10.58
C LYS A 57 -1.89 -7.38 9.89
N ALA A 58 -0.77 -7.80 9.30
CA ALA A 58 0.11 -6.92 8.54
C ALA A 58 -0.60 -6.35 7.32
N ARG A 59 -1.30 -7.17 6.53
CA ARG A 59 -2.14 -6.76 5.39
C ARG A 59 -3.21 -5.74 5.78
N ALA A 60 -3.89 -5.96 6.91
CA ALA A 60 -4.88 -5.01 7.43
C ALA A 60 -4.23 -3.66 7.80
N ALA A 61 -3.05 -3.68 8.44
CA ALA A 61 -2.33 -2.47 8.79
C ALA A 61 -1.85 -1.70 7.54
N LEU A 62 -1.29 -2.40 6.56
CA LEU A 62 -0.86 -1.88 5.27
C LEU A 62 -2.03 -1.20 4.52
N THR A 63 -3.18 -1.87 4.47
CA THR A 63 -4.43 -1.31 3.91
C THR A 63 -4.83 -0.01 4.62
N GLY A 64 -4.77 0.02 5.95
CA GLY A 64 -5.08 1.23 6.72
C GLY A 64 -4.15 2.41 6.43
N VAL A 65 -2.86 2.15 6.22
CA VAL A 65 -1.88 3.18 5.82
C VAL A 65 -2.17 3.66 4.40
N ARG A 66 -2.42 2.74 3.45
CA ARG A 66 -2.79 3.05 2.06
C ARG A 66 -4.04 3.94 1.99
N ASP A 67 -5.08 3.58 2.73
CA ASP A 67 -6.32 4.36 2.85
C ASP A 67 -6.06 5.73 3.48
N GLY A 68 -5.21 5.80 4.50
CA GLY A 68 -4.80 7.04 5.14
C GLY A 68 -4.09 8.00 4.17
N ILE A 69 -3.21 7.45 3.33
CA ILE A 69 -2.52 8.19 2.27
C ILE A 69 -3.52 8.67 1.21
N GLY A 70 -4.42 7.81 0.74
CA GLY A 70 -5.45 8.18 -0.23
C GLY A 70 -6.40 9.27 0.28
N LYS A 71 -6.81 9.21 1.56
CA LYS A 71 -7.70 10.20 2.19
C LYS A 71 -7.00 11.53 2.47
N LYS A 72 -5.74 11.53 2.91
CA LYS A 72 -5.02 12.74 3.34
C LYS A 72 -4.13 13.36 2.25
N GLY A 73 -3.74 12.60 1.23
CA GLY A 73 -2.87 13.05 0.13
C GLY A 73 -3.56 13.87 -0.95
N GLY A 74 -4.89 13.97 -0.92
CA GLY A 74 -5.68 14.74 -1.88
C GLY A 74 -5.89 14.04 -3.24
N PRO A 75 -6.61 14.69 -4.18
CA PRO A 75 -7.10 14.06 -5.41
C PRO A 75 -6.01 13.52 -6.34
N SER A 76 -4.82 14.14 -6.34
CA SER A 76 -3.69 13.71 -7.17
C SER A 76 -3.09 12.39 -6.69
N VAL A 77 -2.95 12.23 -5.36
CA VAL A 77 -2.46 11.00 -4.73
C VAL A 77 -3.52 9.90 -4.86
N ALA A 78 -4.79 10.21 -4.56
CA ALA A 78 -5.90 9.25 -4.64
C ALA A 78 -6.10 8.61 -6.03
N LYS A 79 -5.71 9.26 -7.13
CA LYS A 79 -5.75 8.68 -8.47
C LYS A 79 -4.75 7.53 -8.67
N GLY A 80 -3.59 7.59 -8.00
CA GLY A 80 -2.58 6.53 -8.06
C GLY A 80 -2.99 5.24 -7.34
N TYR A 81 -3.80 5.36 -6.27
CA TYR A 81 -4.23 4.23 -5.43
C TYR A 81 -5.54 3.57 -5.84
N LYS A 82 -6.25 4.11 -6.84
CA LYS A 82 -7.55 3.62 -7.34
C LYS A 82 -7.47 2.53 -8.42
N LYS A 83 -6.30 1.91 -8.62
CA LYS A 83 -6.17 0.79 -9.55
C LYS A 83 -6.76 -0.49 -8.96
#